data_AF-A0A2E0G7R5-F1
#
_entry.id   AF-A0A2E0G7R5-F1
#
_cell.length_a   1.000
_cell.length_b   1.000
_cell.length_c   1.000
_cell.angle_alpha   90.00
_cell.angle_beta   90.00
_cell.angle_gamma   90.00
#
_symmetry.space_group_name_H-M   'P 1'
#
loop_
_entity.id
_entity.type
_entity.pdbx_description
1 polymer ?
#
loop_
_entity_poly.entity_id
_entity_poly.type
_entity_poly.pdbx_seq_one_letter_code
_entity_poly.pdbx_strand_id
1 'polypeptide(L)'
;MGQMTENLLGKILFGVLFTFVLPFAAILWAIASDRLILLPAVQSDYVGIFLIILGFLIMLVGSITLSFYGKGLPMSPFPPAKFVYQGIYKLIPHPIYVGASFFSLGLSLYFGSASGIWLVSPILIMGLVAYVIGFEKHGLIKRFPNNTFCSLISLPNQSNDAPTLWNKISVYVLVLIPWFLLYQILDYLGSPNEYIPINISFTLQLSLSSITENFFLLSIPITILSPLVARTKADLKEFAVSGLFGTAFGYYLMIMNDSSYLTFPSFHIIWTAISLLTIASLFPKAKLIWLLIGILVALSCIIAGQETMPDVFAGLIVTLFVKKRQFIWKKIQRNTEQFANSWKEWDFGSIRILNHGFYGALVPFFAVVLVGTMIGEEHMFAISIVSISTMVCSALWAQFIEGSEKLLRPFGFYGGVLGTFLGCLVASIFFNVNFLLIAAATCVVAPLAQAVGRLRCLIQGCCHGAPCKPTQGIRYFHERSRVVKLAAWKGKFVYPAPLYSILANMIYGAFLVKMWINGTPISMLMGLSFIFSGLSRFVEESYRGEPQTPILWKLRLYQWISVIFIFIGAFFTTISSPLSKSGFELSLTIVVFALFSGLVALFFGGVDFPKSNKRFSRLV
;
A
#
# COMPACT_ATOMS: atom_id res chain seq x y z
N MET A 1 5.53 45.91 4.51
CA MET A 1 4.26 45.56 5.17
C MET A 1 3.52 44.44 4.43
N GLY A 2 3.41 44.49 3.09
CA GLY A 2 2.76 43.44 2.26
C GLY A 2 3.26 42.00 2.42
N GLN A 3 4.58 41.75 2.48
CA GLN A 3 5.13 40.40 2.69
C GLN A 3 4.87 39.81 4.09
N MET A 4 4.69 40.64 5.12
CA MET A 4 4.36 40.16 6.48
C MET A 4 2.88 39.77 6.59
N THR A 5 1.99 40.53 5.96
CA THR A 5 0.55 40.25 5.89
C THR A 5 0.25 39.02 5.02
N GLU A 6 0.95 38.84 3.90
CA GLU A 6 0.84 37.63 3.05
C GLU A 6 1.29 36.36 3.81
N ASN A 7 2.35 36.47 4.63
CA ASN A 7 2.86 35.35 5.43
C ASN A 7 1.91 35.00 6.59
N LEU A 8 1.19 35.97 7.17
CA LEU A 8 0.19 35.73 8.20
C LEU A 8 -1.08 35.09 7.62
N LEU A 9 -1.60 35.63 6.51
CA LEU A 9 -2.78 35.09 5.83
C LEU A 9 -2.54 33.64 5.39
N GLY A 10 -1.38 33.34 4.80
CA GLY A 10 -1.02 31.99 4.40
C GLY A 10 -0.98 30.99 5.57
N LYS A 11 -0.50 31.42 6.75
CA LYS A 11 -0.53 30.61 7.98
C LYS A 11 -1.95 30.35 8.47
N ILE A 12 -2.79 31.38 8.50
CA ILE A 12 -4.19 31.28 8.93
C ILE A 12 -4.95 30.33 8.00
N LEU A 13 -4.86 30.55 6.68
CA LEU A 13 -5.53 29.71 5.68
C LEU A 13 -5.07 28.25 5.77
N PHE A 14 -3.77 28.01 5.94
CA PHE A 14 -3.25 26.66 6.11
C PHE A 14 -3.75 26.03 7.42
N GLY A 15 -3.79 26.79 8.52
CA GLY A 15 -4.38 26.33 9.78
C GLY A 15 -5.84 25.93 9.60
N VAL A 16 -6.67 26.82 9.07
CA VAL A 16 -8.11 26.60 8.83
C VAL A 16 -8.35 25.38 7.93
N LEU A 17 -7.53 25.21 6.89
CA LEU A 17 -7.62 24.05 6.00
C LEU A 17 -7.51 22.73 6.76
N PHE A 18 -6.50 22.59 7.63
CA PHE A 18 -6.22 21.33 8.34
C PHE A 18 -7.04 21.14 9.62
N THR A 19 -7.48 22.20 10.29
CA THR A 19 -8.25 22.10 11.54
C THR A 19 -9.76 22.07 11.33
N PHE A 20 -10.26 22.66 10.24
CA PHE A 20 -11.70 22.76 9.99
C PHE A 20 -12.11 22.16 8.64
N VAL A 21 -11.53 22.62 7.53
CA VAL A 21 -12.02 22.26 6.19
C VAL A 21 -11.84 20.77 5.90
N LEU A 22 -10.65 20.20 6.12
CA LEU A 22 -10.39 18.79 5.86
C LEU A 22 -11.15 17.85 6.83
N PRO A 23 -11.18 18.08 8.16
CA PRO A 23 -12.02 17.28 9.05
C PRO A 23 -13.50 17.35 8.70
N PHE A 24 -14.02 18.53 8.36
CA PHE A 24 -15.41 18.69 7.96
C PHE A 24 -15.71 17.96 6.64
N ALA A 25 -14.82 18.08 5.64
CA ALA A 25 -14.93 17.32 4.40
C ALA A 25 -14.90 15.80 4.63
N ALA A 26 -14.09 15.31 5.57
CA ALA A 26 -14.07 13.89 5.94
C ALA A 26 -15.39 13.44 6.60
N ILE A 27 -16.00 14.28 7.44
CA ILE A 27 -17.32 14.01 8.02
C ILE A 27 -18.40 13.97 6.93
N LEU A 28 -18.41 14.95 6.02
CA LEU A 28 -19.35 14.95 4.89
C LEU A 28 -19.16 13.73 3.99
N TRP A 29 -17.91 13.34 3.75
CA TRP A 29 -17.59 12.14 2.99
C TRP A 29 -18.11 10.88 3.68
N ALA A 30 -17.94 10.75 4.99
CA ALA A 30 -18.48 9.63 5.77
C ALA A 30 -20.01 9.57 5.62
N ILE A 31 -20.70 10.68 5.85
CA ILE A 31 -22.17 10.78 5.73
C ILE A 31 -22.64 10.40 4.31
N ALA A 32 -21.97 10.90 3.28
CA ALA A 32 -22.37 10.69 1.89
C ALA A 32 -22.11 9.25 1.39
N SER A 33 -21.12 8.55 1.96
CA SER A 33 -20.77 7.18 1.56
C SER A 33 -21.34 6.10 2.50
N ASP A 34 -21.90 6.46 3.65
CA ASP A 34 -22.34 5.51 4.69
C ASP A 34 -23.31 4.44 4.18
N ARG A 35 -24.29 4.86 3.37
CA ARG A 35 -25.31 3.97 2.79
C ARG A 35 -24.76 2.97 1.75
N LEU A 36 -23.54 3.17 1.28
CA LEU A 36 -22.89 2.32 0.27
C LEU A 36 -21.97 1.27 0.91
N ILE A 37 -21.73 1.36 2.22
CA ILE A 37 -20.91 0.40 2.97
C ILE A 37 -21.82 -0.67 3.56
N LEU A 38 -21.61 -1.91 3.12
CA LEU A 38 -22.40 -3.08 3.55
C LEU A 38 -21.92 -3.69 4.88
N LEU A 39 -20.75 -3.27 5.37
CA LEU A 39 -20.17 -3.77 6.61
C LEU A 39 -20.89 -3.18 7.83
N PRO A 40 -21.00 -3.94 8.95
CA PRO A 40 -21.74 -3.50 10.11
C PRO A 40 -21.10 -2.25 10.74
N ALA A 41 -21.96 -1.32 11.15
CA ALA A 41 -21.56 -0.21 11.99
C ALA A 41 -21.25 -0.72 13.41
N VAL A 42 -20.16 -0.23 14.01
CA VAL A 42 -19.83 -0.48 15.41
C VAL A 42 -20.08 0.78 16.20
N GLN A 43 -21.06 0.77 17.10
CA GLN A 43 -21.31 1.90 17.99
C GLN A 43 -20.87 1.58 19.42
N SER A 44 -20.14 2.51 20.03
CA SER A 44 -19.85 2.47 21.46
C SER A 44 -19.67 3.89 21.98
N ASP A 45 -20.64 4.36 22.77
CA ASP A 45 -20.64 5.74 23.27
C ASP A 45 -19.44 6.00 24.19
N TYR A 46 -19.18 5.08 25.13
CA TYR A 46 -18.08 5.20 26.09
C TYR A 46 -16.71 5.17 25.41
N VAL A 47 -16.47 4.19 24.52
CA VAL A 47 -15.18 4.07 23.82
C VAL A 47 -15.02 5.22 22.82
N GLY A 48 -16.09 5.60 22.12
CA GLY A 48 -16.12 6.72 21.18
C GLY A 48 -15.74 8.04 21.85
N ILE A 49 -16.45 8.44 22.92
CA ILE A 49 -16.16 9.66 23.69
C ILE A 49 -14.73 9.63 24.24
N PHE A 50 -14.30 8.50 24.81
CA PHE A 50 -12.95 8.35 25.34
C PHE A 50 -11.89 8.62 24.26
N LEU A 51 -12.02 8.03 23.07
CA LEU A 51 -11.09 8.22 21.95
C LEU A 51 -11.14 9.65 21.39
N ILE A 52 -12.32 10.28 21.33
CA ILE A 52 -12.46 11.68 20.93
C ILE A 52 -11.69 12.59 21.89
N ILE A 53 -11.93 12.48 23.20
CA ILE A 53 -11.27 13.31 24.21
C ILE A 53 -9.75 13.04 24.21
N LEU A 54 -9.35 11.77 24.22
CA LEU A 54 -7.94 11.39 24.19
C LEU A 54 -7.23 11.90 22.94
N GLY A 55 -7.84 11.71 21.76
CA GLY A 55 -7.31 12.18 20.49
C GLY A 55 -7.13 13.69 20.46
N PHE A 56 -8.15 14.43 20.93
CA PHE A 56 -8.09 15.89 21.04
C PHE A 56 -6.99 16.38 21.99
N LEU A 57 -6.88 15.78 23.18
CA LEU A 57 -5.84 16.13 24.16
C LEU A 57 -4.43 15.87 23.61
N ILE A 58 -4.21 14.73 22.95
CA ILE A 58 -2.92 14.40 22.33
C ILE A 58 -2.57 15.42 21.23
N MET A 59 -3.53 15.80 20.38
CA MET A 59 -3.32 16.83 19.35
C MET A 59 -2.97 18.18 19.96
N LEU A 60 -3.69 18.60 21.00
CA LEU A 60 -3.49 19.87 21.69
C LEU A 60 -2.10 19.92 22.34
N VAL A 61 -1.76 18.91 23.15
CA VAL A 61 -0.46 18.81 23.83
C VAL A 61 0.68 18.70 22.81
N GLY A 62 0.50 17.93 21.74
CA GLY A 62 1.46 17.83 20.63
C GLY A 62 1.68 19.17 19.93
N SER A 63 0.62 19.94 19.69
CA SER A 63 0.71 21.26 19.05
C SER A 63 1.40 22.29 19.94
N ILE A 64 1.03 22.35 21.22
CA ILE A 64 1.65 23.25 22.22
C ILE A 64 3.13 22.91 22.39
N THR A 65 3.47 21.64 22.59
CA THR A 65 4.85 21.18 22.79
C THR A 65 5.72 21.50 21.59
N LEU A 66 5.21 21.26 20.37
CA LEU A 66 5.95 21.56 19.14
C LEU A 66 6.16 23.06 18.96
N SER A 67 5.14 23.86 19.26
CA SER A 67 5.22 25.33 19.15
C SER A 67 6.23 25.91 20.13
N PHE A 68 6.14 25.50 21.40
CA PHE A 68 6.97 26.02 22.48
C PHE A 68 8.43 25.61 22.34
N TYR A 69 8.73 24.31 22.21
CA TYR A 69 10.11 23.82 22.14
C TYR A 69 10.72 23.93 20.75
N GLY A 70 9.91 23.79 19.71
CA GLY A 70 10.35 23.81 18.31
C GLY A 70 10.52 25.21 17.74
N LYS A 71 9.95 26.24 18.40
CA LYS A 71 9.95 27.64 17.96
C LYS A 71 9.39 27.82 16.54
N GLY A 72 8.25 27.21 16.25
CA GLY A 72 7.57 27.30 14.95
C GLY A 72 6.16 26.71 15.02
N LEU A 73 5.38 26.80 13.94
CA LEU A 73 4.01 26.29 13.96
C LEU A 73 3.97 24.78 13.68
N PRO A 74 2.94 24.06 14.14
CA PRO A 74 2.66 22.68 13.75
C PRO A 74 2.13 22.59 12.31
N MET A 75 2.85 23.19 11.38
CA MET A 75 2.46 23.33 9.99
C MET A 75 3.67 23.05 9.12
N SER A 76 3.56 22.06 8.23
CA SER A 76 4.68 21.62 7.40
C SER A 76 5.26 22.70 6.47
N PRO A 77 4.48 23.66 5.94
CA PRO A 77 5.02 24.82 5.23
C PRO A 77 5.81 25.78 6.12
N PHE A 78 5.50 25.84 7.43
CA PHE A 78 6.09 26.72 8.44
C PHE A 78 6.73 25.93 9.59
N PRO A 79 7.67 25.04 9.28
CA PRO A 79 8.02 23.98 10.20
C PRO A 79 8.95 24.50 11.31
N PRO A 80 9.05 23.79 12.45
CA PRO A 80 9.87 24.20 13.57
C PRO A 80 11.35 24.39 13.22
N ALA A 81 11.99 25.38 13.86
CA ALA A 81 13.41 25.67 13.70
C ALA A 81 14.29 24.66 14.44
N LYS A 82 13.80 24.14 15.57
CA LYS A 82 14.51 23.16 16.40
C LYS A 82 13.83 21.80 16.36
N PHE A 83 14.64 20.74 16.47
CA PHE A 83 14.13 19.39 16.66
C PHE A 83 13.57 19.26 18.09
N VAL A 84 12.33 18.77 18.21
CA VAL A 84 11.62 18.66 19.50
C VAL A 84 11.70 17.22 19.98
N TYR A 85 12.25 17.04 21.19
CA TYR A 85 12.40 15.74 21.85
C TYR A 85 11.89 15.75 23.30
N GLN A 86 11.28 16.86 23.73
CA GLN A 86 10.69 17.05 25.06
C GLN A 86 9.18 16.81 25.05
N GLY A 87 8.58 16.70 26.24
CA GLY A 87 7.14 16.52 26.41
C GLY A 87 6.64 15.25 25.73
N ILE A 88 5.50 15.34 25.06
CA ILE A 88 4.88 14.20 24.38
C ILE A 88 5.72 13.66 23.20
N TYR A 89 6.58 14.47 22.58
CA TYR A 89 7.51 14.01 21.53
C TYR A 89 8.63 13.10 22.06
N LYS A 90 8.86 13.11 23.38
CA LYS A 90 9.71 12.10 24.03
C LYS A 90 9.06 10.71 23.98
N LEU A 91 7.73 10.65 24.06
CA LEU A 91 6.96 9.41 24.11
C LEU A 91 6.70 8.86 22.70
N ILE A 92 6.13 9.65 21.80
CA ILE A 92 5.72 9.24 20.45
C ILE A 92 6.24 10.23 19.40
N PRO A 93 6.59 9.78 18.19
CA PRO A 93 7.25 10.63 17.19
C PRO A 93 6.30 11.63 16.51
N HIS A 94 5.04 11.23 16.30
CA HIS A 94 4.04 12.02 15.58
C HIS A 94 2.73 12.16 16.38
N PRO A 95 2.75 12.82 17.56
CA PRO A 95 1.60 12.90 18.46
C PRO A 95 0.37 13.51 17.80
N ILE A 96 0.52 14.58 17.02
CA ILE A 96 -0.61 15.26 16.37
C ILE A 96 -1.35 14.30 15.43
N TYR A 97 -0.63 13.51 14.62
CA TYR A 97 -1.24 12.54 13.74
C TYR A 97 -1.84 11.34 14.49
N VAL A 98 -1.20 10.88 15.56
CA VAL A 98 -1.77 9.83 16.43
C VAL A 98 -3.07 10.30 17.06
N GLY A 99 -3.12 11.54 17.55
CA GLY A 99 -4.32 12.14 18.12
C GLY A 99 -5.43 12.30 17.09
N ALA A 100 -5.10 12.73 15.86
CA ALA A 100 -6.07 12.84 14.76
C ALA A 100 -6.67 11.47 14.39
N SER A 101 -5.85 10.41 14.37
CA SER A 101 -6.32 9.04 14.13
C SER A 101 -7.32 8.58 15.20
N PHE A 102 -7.00 8.78 16.49
CA PHE A 102 -7.93 8.44 17.58
C PHE A 102 -9.20 9.28 17.55
N PHE A 103 -9.09 10.57 17.24
CA PHE A 103 -10.25 11.44 17.11
C PHE A 103 -11.19 10.99 15.98
N SER A 104 -10.64 10.68 14.80
CA SER A 104 -11.41 10.18 13.64
C SER A 104 -12.12 8.85 13.95
N LEU A 105 -11.40 7.90 14.53
CA LEU A 105 -11.98 6.60 14.90
C LEU A 105 -13.02 6.75 16.02
N GLY A 106 -12.75 7.60 17.01
CA GLY A 106 -13.67 7.89 18.10
C GLY A 106 -14.98 8.50 17.64
N LEU A 107 -14.93 9.45 16.69
CA LEU A 107 -16.13 9.99 16.04
C LEU A 107 -16.93 8.89 15.33
N SER A 108 -16.23 8.02 14.59
CA SER A 108 -16.88 6.94 13.84
C SER A 108 -17.59 5.94 14.76
N LEU A 109 -16.97 5.60 15.89
CA LEU A 109 -17.55 4.71 16.92
C LEU A 109 -18.66 5.37 17.73
N TYR A 110 -18.55 6.67 18.03
CA TYR A 110 -19.56 7.39 18.80
C TYR A 110 -20.86 7.55 17.99
N PHE A 111 -20.75 7.91 16.71
CA PHE A 111 -21.92 8.08 15.84
C PHE A 111 -22.38 6.80 15.14
N GLY A 112 -21.67 5.68 15.33
CA GLY A 112 -22.01 4.41 14.67
C GLY A 112 -21.94 4.49 13.13
N SER A 113 -20.96 5.19 12.56
CA SER A 113 -20.83 5.30 11.10
C SER A 113 -20.03 4.13 10.53
N ALA A 114 -20.69 3.30 9.70
CA ALA A 114 -20.04 2.21 8.97
C ALA A 114 -18.96 2.76 8.03
N SER A 115 -19.24 3.84 7.29
CA SER A 115 -18.23 4.48 6.43
C SER A 115 -17.08 5.08 7.23
N GLY A 116 -17.37 5.69 8.38
CA GLY A 116 -16.35 6.22 9.28
C GLY A 116 -15.32 5.17 9.70
N ILE A 117 -15.78 3.96 10.03
CA ILE A 117 -14.95 2.85 10.52
C ILE A 117 -14.22 2.15 9.37
N TRP A 118 -14.91 1.82 8.29
CA TRP A 118 -14.40 0.92 7.25
C TRP A 118 -13.75 1.63 6.06
N LEU A 119 -14.05 2.91 5.85
CA LEU A 119 -13.58 3.68 4.71
C LEU A 119 -12.79 4.93 5.13
N VAL A 120 -13.45 5.89 5.78
CA VAL A 120 -12.89 7.24 5.97
C VAL A 120 -11.73 7.25 6.97
N SER A 121 -11.90 6.70 8.17
CA SER A 121 -10.82 6.71 9.17
C SER A 121 -9.59 5.90 8.70
N PRO A 122 -9.72 4.69 8.13
CA PRO A 122 -8.57 3.97 7.57
C PRO A 122 -7.86 4.75 6.46
N ILE A 123 -8.58 5.37 5.53
CA ILE A 123 -7.98 6.14 4.43
C ILE A 123 -7.30 7.41 4.96
N LEU A 124 -7.90 8.08 5.95
CA LEU A 124 -7.28 9.22 6.63
C LEU A 124 -5.97 8.81 7.30
N ILE A 125 -5.96 7.71 8.05
CA ILE A 125 -4.76 7.17 8.71
C ILE A 125 -3.69 6.82 7.67
N MET A 126 -4.06 6.14 6.58
CA MET A 126 -3.14 5.85 5.48
C MET A 126 -2.61 7.12 4.83
N GLY A 127 -3.45 8.16 4.67
CA GLY A 127 -3.05 9.47 4.18
C GLY A 127 -2.02 10.16 5.07
N LEU A 128 -2.22 10.14 6.39
CA LEU A 128 -1.25 10.66 7.36
C LEU A 128 0.07 9.88 7.32
N VAL A 129 0.02 8.55 7.22
CA VAL A 129 1.22 7.71 7.08
C VAL A 129 1.93 7.98 5.77
N ALA A 130 1.21 8.07 4.65
CA ALA A 130 1.75 8.40 3.34
C ALA A 130 2.40 9.80 3.34
N TYR A 131 1.80 10.75 4.03
CA TYR A 131 2.35 12.10 4.22
C TYR A 131 3.65 12.07 5.02
N VAL A 132 3.67 11.36 6.15
CA VAL A 132 4.88 11.23 6.99
C VAL A 132 6.01 10.57 6.22
N ILE A 133 5.76 9.46 5.53
CA ILE A 133 6.78 8.72 4.80
C ILE A 133 7.22 9.48 3.54
N GLY A 134 6.26 9.99 2.77
CA GLY A 134 6.49 10.62 1.46
C GLY A 134 6.94 12.08 1.52
N PHE A 135 6.84 12.75 2.67
CA PHE A 135 7.22 14.16 2.80
C PHE A 135 7.96 14.46 4.10
N GLU A 136 7.33 14.29 5.26
CA GLU A 136 7.85 14.81 6.53
C GLU A 136 9.18 14.17 6.92
N LYS A 137 9.29 12.85 6.81
CA LYS A 137 10.49 12.09 7.13
C LYS A 137 11.70 12.57 6.32
N HIS A 138 11.52 12.79 5.01
CA HIS A 138 12.57 13.31 4.15
C HIS A 138 12.97 14.74 4.55
N GLY A 139 11.98 15.58 4.90
CA GLY A 139 12.22 16.92 5.42
C GLY A 139 13.00 16.95 6.74
N LEU A 140 12.67 16.05 7.67
CA LEU A 140 13.34 15.90 8.96
C LEU A 140 14.79 15.43 8.79
N ILE A 141 15.03 14.39 7.98
CA ILE A 141 16.39 13.89 7.69
C ILE A 141 17.25 14.99 7.05
N LYS A 142 16.66 15.79 6.14
CA LYS A 142 17.39 16.89 5.47
C LYS A 142 17.72 18.03 6.43
N ARG A 143 16.82 18.38 7.35
CA ARG A 143 17.03 19.50 8.28
C ARG A 143 17.88 19.13 9.49
N PHE A 144 17.76 17.89 9.97
CA PHE A 144 18.43 17.41 11.18
C PHE A 144 19.21 16.11 10.88
N PRO A 145 20.24 16.15 10.01
CA PRO A 145 20.93 14.95 9.54
C PRO A 145 21.68 14.17 10.64
N ASN A 146 22.12 14.87 11.69
CA ASN A 146 22.87 14.28 12.81
C ASN A 146 21.98 13.84 13.97
N ASN A 147 20.66 13.95 13.84
CA ASN A 147 19.75 13.57 14.91
C ASN A 147 19.62 12.05 15.02
N THR A 148 19.95 11.52 16.19
CA THR A 148 19.85 10.09 16.52
C THR A 148 18.75 9.80 17.53
N PHE A 149 17.97 10.81 17.94
CA PHE A 149 16.92 10.66 18.94
C PHE A 149 15.84 9.66 18.48
N CYS A 150 15.48 8.74 19.38
CA CYS A 150 14.34 7.85 19.23
C CYS A 150 13.36 8.07 20.38
N SER A 151 12.08 8.20 20.05
CA SER A 151 11.01 8.27 21.04
C SER A 151 10.93 6.97 21.86
N LEU A 152 10.44 7.08 23.09
CA LEU A 152 10.33 5.94 24.02
C LEU A 152 9.43 4.83 23.47
N ILE A 153 8.30 5.20 22.85
CA ILE A 153 7.46 4.30 22.07
C ILE A 153 7.95 4.33 20.63
N SER A 154 8.82 3.38 20.30
CA SER A 154 9.31 3.15 18.95
C SER A 154 9.75 1.69 18.79
N LEU A 155 9.78 1.21 17.54
CA LEU A 155 10.32 -0.12 17.28
C LEU A 155 11.79 -0.19 17.73
N PRO A 156 12.23 -1.26 18.41
CA PRO A 156 13.60 -1.36 18.91
C PRO A 156 14.63 -1.25 17.78
N ASN A 157 15.76 -0.62 18.06
CA ASN A 157 16.86 -0.51 17.12
C ASN A 157 17.61 -1.84 16.95
N GLN A 158 18.32 -1.99 15.83
CA GLN A 158 19.16 -3.17 15.61
C GLN A 158 20.41 -3.07 16.47
N SER A 159 20.42 -3.72 17.64
CA SER A 159 21.58 -3.75 18.55
C SER A 159 21.56 -5.01 19.42
N ASN A 160 22.74 -5.46 19.84
CA ASN A 160 22.92 -6.59 20.75
C ASN A 160 22.79 -6.19 22.23
N ASP A 161 22.56 -4.91 22.54
CA ASP A 161 22.34 -4.49 23.93
C ASP A 161 21.06 -5.11 24.51
N ALA A 162 21.01 -5.21 25.84
CA ALA A 162 19.81 -5.57 26.56
C ALA A 162 18.64 -4.58 26.27
N PRO A 163 17.41 -5.07 26.05
CA PRO A 163 16.26 -4.22 25.83
C PRO A 163 15.85 -3.52 27.13
N THR A 164 15.56 -2.22 27.05
CA THR A 164 15.00 -1.47 28.18
C THR A 164 13.53 -1.83 28.42
N LEU A 165 12.99 -1.47 29.59
CA LEU A 165 11.55 -1.62 29.87
C LEU A 165 10.69 -0.93 28.80
N TRP A 166 11.10 0.27 28.36
CA TRP A 166 10.41 1.00 27.29
C TRP A 166 10.47 0.30 25.94
N ASN A 167 11.55 -0.41 25.63
CA ASN A 167 11.59 -1.23 24.41
C ASN A 167 10.55 -2.35 24.47
N LYS A 168 10.37 -3.00 25.63
CA LYS A 168 9.34 -4.04 25.81
C LYS A 168 7.94 -3.44 25.71
N ILE A 169 7.65 -2.37 26.44
CA ILE A 169 6.36 -1.64 26.39
C ILE A 169 6.03 -1.24 24.94
N SER A 170 7.02 -0.77 24.18
CA SER A 170 6.82 -0.40 22.77
C SER A 170 6.29 -1.54 21.91
N VAL A 171 6.74 -2.78 22.14
CA VAL A 171 6.25 -3.95 21.41
C VAL A 171 4.80 -4.26 21.77
N TYR A 172 4.42 -4.13 23.05
CA TYR A 172 3.02 -4.27 23.43
C TYR A 172 2.14 -3.21 22.74
N VAL A 173 2.54 -1.94 22.82
CA VAL A 173 1.76 -0.83 22.26
C VAL A 173 1.67 -0.86 20.74
N LEU A 174 2.78 -1.11 20.04
CA LEU A 174 2.85 -0.99 18.58
C LEU A 174 2.51 -2.28 17.84
N VAL A 175 2.53 -3.43 18.52
CA VAL A 175 2.38 -4.73 17.87
C VAL A 175 1.25 -5.55 18.49
N LEU A 176 1.32 -5.82 19.79
CA LEU A 176 0.35 -6.74 20.42
C LEU A 176 -1.03 -6.12 20.62
N ILE A 177 -1.13 -4.83 20.97
CA ILE A 177 -2.43 -4.15 21.06
C ILE A 177 -3.12 -4.09 19.69
N PRO A 178 -2.48 -3.60 18.60
CA PRO A 178 -3.10 -3.64 17.28
C PRO A 178 -3.48 -5.05 16.83
N TRP A 179 -2.63 -6.05 17.08
CA TRP A 179 -2.94 -7.44 16.79
C TRP A 179 -4.21 -7.91 17.52
N PHE A 180 -4.29 -7.65 18.83
CA PHE A 180 -5.44 -8.03 19.65
C PHE A 180 -6.72 -7.32 19.18
N LEU A 181 -6.65 -6.01 18.91
CA LEU A 181 -7.80 -5.26 18.41
C LEU A 181 -8.28 -5.77 17.05
N LEU A 182 -7.36 -6.07 16.13
CA LEU A 182 -7.73 -6.66 14.84
C LEU A 182 -8.38 -8.04 15.03
N TYR A 183 -7.85 -8.86 15.95
CA TYR A 183 -8.44 -10.16 16.26
C TYR A 183 -9.88 -10.02 16.78
N GLN A 184 -10.13 -9.07 17.69
CA GLN A 184 -11.48 -8.77 18.19
C GLN A 184 -12.43 -8.27 17.09
N ILE A 185 -11.91 -7.54 16.10
CA ILE A 185 -12.71 -7.10 14.94
C ILE A 185 -13.18 -8.31 14.12
N LEU A 186 -12.37 -9.37 14.00
CA LEU A 186 -12.78 -10.60 13.30
C LEU A 186 -13.86 -11.34 14.04
N ASP A 187 -13.70 -11.50 15.35
CA ASP A 187 -14.74 -12.12 16.19
C ASP A 187 -16.06 -11.33 16.08
N TYR A 188 -15.98 -10.00 16.05
CA TYR A 188 -17.15 -9.13 15.89
C TYR A 188 -17.82 -9.24 14.52
N LEU A 189 -17.04 -9.33 13.43
CA LEU A 189 -17.58 -9.49 12.08
C LEU A 189 -18.33 -10.82 11.90
N GLY A 190 -18.02 -11.82 12.75
CA GLY A 190 -18.70 -13.11 12.81
C GLY A 190 -18.35 -14.02 11.62
N SER A 191 -18.09 -15.30 11.89
CA SER A 191 -18.03 -16.32 10.83
C SER A 191 -19.45 -16.73 10.46
N PRO A 192 -19.79 -16.95 9.17
CA PRO A 192 -21.09 -17.49 8.77
C PRO A 192 -21.31 -18.93 9.25
N ASN A 193 -20.25 -19.64 9.65
CA ASN A 193 -20.38 -20.90 10.37
C ASN A 193 -20.42 -20.63 11.87
N GLU A 194 -21.19 -21.41 12.63
CA GLU A 194 -21.31 -21.42 14.10
C GLU A 194 -19.94 -21.47 14.80
N TYR A 195 -19.22 -20.35 14.78
CA TYR A 195 -17.99 -20.16 15.52
C TYR A 195 -18.42 -19.88 16.94
N ILE A 196 -17.95 -20.73 17.87
CA ILE A 196 -18.09 -20.44 19.29
C ILE A 196 -17.24 -19.20 19.54
N PRO A 197 -17.83 -18.02 19.81
CA PRO A 197 -17.02 -16.85 20.11
C PRO A 197 -16.13 -17.18 21.30
N ILE A 198 -14.85 -16.78 21.25
CA ILE A 198 -13.98 -16.81 22.42
C ILE A 198 -14.48 -15.73 23.38
N ASN A 199 -15.60 -16.00 24.02
CA ASN A 199 -16.05 -15.24 25.16
C ASN A 199 -15.02 -15.51 26.25
N ILE A 200 -14.26 -14.49 26.64
CA ILE A 200 -13.24 -14.57 27.71
C ILE A 200 -13.88 -15.10 29.02
N SER A 201 -15.19 -14.89 29.17
CA SER A 201 -16.01 -15.44 30.26
C SER A 201 -16.20 -16.97 30.15
N PHE A 202 -16.31 -17.52 28.93
CA PHE A 202 -16.38 -18.96 28.65
C PHE A 202 -15.01 -19.63 28.80
N THR A 203 -13.92 -18.93 28.48
CA THR A 203 -12.54 -19.43 28.70
C THR A 203 -12.21 -19.64 30.17
N LEU A 204 -12.94 -18.99 31.10
CA LEU A 204 -12.85 -19.23 32.54
C LEU A 204 -13.81 -20.32 33.06
N GLN A 205 -14.81 -20.71 32.27
CA GLN A 205 -15.68 -21.86 32.53
C GLN A 205 -15.15 -23.11 31.81
N LEU A 206 -13.88 -23.44 32.03
CA LEU A 206 -13.29 -24.66 31.49
C LEU A 206 -13.84 -25.89 32.22
N SER A 207 -14.71 -26.64 31.55
CA SER A 207 -14.89 -28.06 31.85
C SER A 207 -13.56 -28.78 31.58
N LEU A 208 -13.03 -29.45 32.60
CA LEU A 208 -11.78 -30.25 32.56
C LEU A 208 -11.85 -31.49 31.64
N SER A 209 -12.90 -31.65 30.83
CA SER A 209 -13.22 -32.92 30.16
C SER A 209 -12.34 -33.26 28.95
N SER A 210 -11.47 -32.37 28.46
CA SER A 210 -10.50 -32.71 27.39
C SER A 210 -9.27 -31.79 27.41
N ILE A 211 -8.25 -32.17 28.20
CA ILE A 211 -6.95 -31.45 28.26
C ILE A 211 -6.33 -31.29 26.86
N THR A 212 -6.55 -32.25 25.96
CA THR A 212 -6.06 -32.25 24.58
C THR A 212 -6.71 -31.20 23.67
N GLU A 213 -7.98 -30.86 23.90
CA GLU A 213 -8.71 -29.88 23.07
C GLU A 213 -8.35 -28.44 23.43
N ASN A 214 -7.78 -28.19 24.61
CA ASN A 214 -7.53 -26.84 25.11
C ASN A 214 -6.07 -26.35 24.94
N PHE A 215 -5.16 -27.14 24.38
CA PHE A 215 -3.76 -26.73 24.20
C PHE A 215 -3.61 -25.52 23.27
N PHE A 216 -4.53 -25.29 22.33
CA PHE A 216 -4.50 -24.09 21.48
C PHE A 216 -4.57 -22.78 22.27
N LEU A 217 -5.16 -22.79 23.47
CA LEU A 217 -5.22 -21.64 24.36
C LEU A 217 -3.83 -21.17 24.81
N LEU A 218 -2.80 -22.04 24.74
CA LEU A 218 -1.41 -21.66 25.01
C LEU A 218 -0.86 -20.66 23.99
N SER A 219 -1.46 -20.54 22.81
CA SER A 219 -1.05 -19.57 21.78
C SER A 219 -1.01 -18.14 22.31
N ILE A 220 -1.98 -17.76 23.15
CA ILE A 220 -2.11 -16.41 23.73
C ILE A 220 -0.99 -16.12 24.74
N PRO A 221 -0.82 -16.88 25.86
CA PRO A 221 0.24 -16.61 26.83
C PRO A 221 1.63 -16.75 26.22
N ILE A 222 1.87 -17.70 25.31
CA ILE A 222 3.16 -17.83 24.61
C ILE A 222 3.47 -16.53 23.84
N THR A 223 2.47 -15.96 23.15
CA THR A 223 2.63 -14.73 22.38
C THR A 223 2.85 -13.51 23.28
N ILE A 224 2.05 -13.37 24.33
CA ILE A 224 2.13 -12.24 25.27
C ILE A 224 3.43 -12.26 26.07
N LEU A 225 3.94 -13.43 26.45
CA LEU A 225 5.15 -13.53 27.28
C LEU A 225 6.45 -13.47 26.47
N SER A 226 6.41 -13.75 25.16
CA SER A 226 7.60 -13.77 24.30
C SER A 226 8.47 -12.50 24.36
N PRO A 227 7.90 -11.27 24.30
CA PRO A 227 8.69 -10.03 24.45
C PRO A 227 9.44 -9.91 25.77
N LEU A 228 8.94 -10.52 26.85
CA LEU A 228 9.54 -10.40 28.18
C LEU A 228 10.86 -11.17 28.29
N VAL A 229 10.99 -12.25 27.52
CA VAL A 229 12.14 -13.16 27.55
C VAL A 229 13.27 -12.74 26.59
N ALA A 230 13.00 -11.77 25.71
CA ALA A 230 14.00 -11.24 24.78
C ALA A 230 15.25 -10.71 25.51
N ARG A 231 16.43 -11.20 25.10
CA ARG A 231 17.72 -10.85 25.71
C ARG A 231 18.38 -9.64 25.06
N THR A 232 18.15 -9.43 23.76
CA THR A 232 18.71 -8.30 23.02
C THR A 232 17.61 -7.44 22.37
N LYS A 233 17.92 -6.17 22.08
CA LYS A 233 17.05 -5.29 21.26
C LYS A 233 16.82 -5.88 19.87
N ALA A 234 17.81 -6.56 19.29
CA ALA A 234 17.68 -7.25 18.02
C ALA A 234 16.63 -8.37 18.06
N ASP A 235 16.62 -9.22 19.11
CA ASP A 235 15.61 -10.27 19.26
C ASP A 235 14.20 -9.69 19.37
N LEU A 236 14.06 -8.66 20.20
CA LEU A 236 12.79 -7.99 20.43
C LEU A 236 12.27 -7.30 19.15
N LYS A 237 13.18 -6.68 18.38
CA LYS A 237 12.87 -6.11 17.06
C LYS A 237 12.46 -7.19 16.07
N GLU A 238 13.15 -8.32 16.05
CA GLU A 238 12.85 -9.43 15.14
C GLU A 238 11.46 -10.00 15.42
N PHE A 239 11.09 -10.17 16.69
CA PHE A 239 9.73 -10.52 17.11
C PHE A 239 8.72 -9.48 16.65
N ALA A 240 8.94 -8.21 16.97
CA ALA A 240 8.02 -7.11 16.65
C ALA A 240 7.77 -6.99 15.14
N VAL A 241 8.84 -6.97 14.35
CA VAL A 241 8.74 -6.88 12.88
C VAL A 241 8.11 -8.15 12.31
N SER A 242 8.44 -9.33 12.83
CA SER A 242 7.80 -10.57 12.38
C SER A 242 6.29 -10.55 12.66
N GLY A 243 5.89 -10.13 13.86
CA GLY A 243 4.48 -10.02 14.25
C GLY A 243 3.69 -9.05 13.36
N LEU A 244 4.26 -7.87 13.07
CA LEU A 244 3.64 -6.89 12.17
C LEU A 244 3.48 -7.43 10.74
N PHE A 245 4.51 -8.08 10.18
CA PHE A 245 4.42 -8.69 8.85
C PHE A 245 3.45 -9.88 8.83
N GLY A 246 3.47 -10.73 9.86
CA GLY A 246 2.57 -11.87 10.00
C GLY A 246 1.11 -11.43 10.10
N THR A 247 0.86 -10.37 10.86
CA THR A 247 -0.47 -9.74 10.97
C THR A 247 -0.90 -9.18 9.62
N ALA A 248 -0.13 -8.26 9.03
CA ALA A 248 -0.50 -7.61 7.78
C ALA A 248 -0.73 -8.61 6.63
N PHE A 249 0.17 -9.60 6.48
CA PHE A 249 0.06 -10.59 5.41
C PHE A 249 -1.03 -11.64 5.70
N GLY A 250 -1.21 -12.04 6.96
CA GLY A 250 -2.29 -12.93 7.38
C GLY A 250 -3.67 -12.32 7.07
N TYR A 251 -3.89 -11.07 7.48
CA TYR A 251 -5.15 -10.34 7.21
C TYR A 251 -5.38 -10.17 5.71
N TYR A 252 -4.32 -9.86 4.96
CA TYR A 252 -4.42 -9.75 3.51
C TYR A 252 -4.84 -11.06 2.87
N LEU A 253 -4.24 -12.19 3.23
CA LEU A 253 -4.61 -13.50 2.69
C LEU A 253 -6.04 -13.91 3.06
N MET A 254 -6.48 -13.59 4.28
CA MET A 254 -7.84 -13.84 4.72
C MET A 254 -8.86 -13.08 3.90
N ILE A 255 -8.61 -11.80 3.59
CA ILE A 255 -9.47 -11.03 2.67
C ILE A 255 -9.50 -11.68 1.28
N MET A 256 -8.37 -12.22 0.82
CA MET A 256 -8.27 -12.86 -0.50
C MET A 256 -8.97 -14.23 -0.60
N ASN A 257 -9.08 -14.99 0.49
CA ASN A 257 -9.54 -16.39 0.50
C ASN A 257 -11.06 -16.59 0.74
N ASP A 258 -11.84 -15.49 0.72
CA ASP A 258 -13.30 -15.42 0.89
C ASP A 258 -13.81 -15.24 2.33
N SER A 259 -14.92 -14.51 2.49
CA SER A 259 -15.46 -14.09 3.80
C SER A 259 -16.00 -15.24 4.66
N SER A 260 -16.19 -16.42 4.06
CA SER A 260 -16.62 -17.65 4.73
C SER A 260 -15.50 -18.38 5.47
N TYR A 261 -14.23 -18.02 5.22
CA TYR A 261 -13.06 -18.64 5.85
C TYR A 261 -12.25 -17.60 6.66
N LEU A 262 -12.86 -17.07 7.73
CA LEU A 262 -12.18 -16.13 8.65
C LEU A 262 -10.97 -16.74 9.38
N THR A 263 -10.79 -18.06 9.29
CA THR A 263 -9.70 -18.80 9.91
C THR A 263 -8.48 -18.97 8.98
N PHE A 264 -8.61 -18.69 7.67
CA PHE A 264 -7.51 -18.87 6.73
C PHE A 264 -6.72 -17.56 6.53
N PRO A 265 -5.41 -17.49 6.82
CA PRO A 265 -4.56 -18.47 7.50
C PRO A 265 -4.71 -18.42 9.02
N SER A 266 -4.42 -19.52 9.72
CA SER A 266 -4.60 -19.59 11.18
C SER A 266 -3.71 -18.58 11.90
N PHE A 267 -4.33 -17.58 12.53
CA PHE A 267 -3.62 -16.55 13.30
C PHE A 267 -2.99 -17.11 14.57
N HIS A 268 -3.63 -18.10 15.21
CA HIS A 268 -3.06 -18.82 16.34
C HIS A 268 -1.71 -19.44 15.97
N ILE A 269 -1.64 -20.06 14.79
CA ILE A 269 -0.43 -20.72 14.31
C ILE A 269 0.64 -19.71 13.92
N ILE A 270 0.28 -18.62 13.23
CA ILE A 270 1.24 -17.57 12.87
C ILE A 270 1.94 -17.03 14.12
N TRP A 271 1.16 -16.62 15.13
CA TRP A 271 1.70 -15.99 16.32
C TRP A 271 2.42 -16.97 17.24
N THR A 272 1.89 -18.19 17.40
CA THR A 272 2.57 -19.25 18.17
C THR A 272 3.90 -19.60 17.54
N ALA A 273 3.96 -19.80 16.22
CA ALA A 273 5.19 -20.17 15.54
C ALA A 273 6.22 -19.03 15.55
N ILE A 274 5.82 -17.77 15.35
CA ILE A 274 6.73 -16.62 15.50
C ILE A 274 7.33 -16.57 16.91
N SER A 275 6.49 -16.76 17.92
CA SER A 275 6.85 -16.73 19.34
C SER A 275 7.81 -17.87 19.70
N LEU A 276 7.44 -19.12 19.39
CA LEU A 276 8.27 -20.30 19.68
C LEU A 276 9.59 -20.28 18.93
N LEU A 277 9.64 -19.81 17.68
CA LEU A 277 10.91 -19.66 16.96
C LEU A 277 11.83 -18.64 17.62
N THR A 278 11.25 -17.58 18.18
CA THR A 278 12.00 -16.54 18.92
C THR A 278 12.51 -17.09 20.26
N ILE A 279 11.67 -17.84 20.99
CA ILE A 279 12.07 -18.50 22.25
C ILE A 279 13.13 -19.58 21.98
N ALA A 280 12.99 -20.37 20.92
CA ALA A 280 13.92 -21.43 20.55
C ALA A 280 15.32 -20.88 20.18
N SER A 281 15.41 -19.69 19.59
CA SER A 281 16.71 -19.04 19.36
C SER A 281 17.37 -18.56 20.65
N LEU A 282 16.59 -18.26 21.70
CA LEU A 282 17.10 -17.85 23.01
C LEU A 282 17.51 -19.04 23.90
N PHE A 283 16.83 -20.18 23.76
CA PHE A 283 17.09 -21.40 24.53
C PHE A 283 17.32 -22.61 23.61
N PRO A 284 18.47 -22.67 22.91
CA PRO A 284 18.72 -23.70 21.91
C PRO A 284 18.72 -25.13 22.47
N LYS A 285 19.11 -25.31 23.75
CA LYS A 285 19.09 -26.62 24.43
C LYS A 285 17.68 -27.19 24.62
N ALA A 286 16.66 -26.34 24.67
CA ALA A 286 15.25 -26.71 24.84
C ALA A 286 14.47 -26.68 23.52
N LYS A 287 15.14 -26.57 22.36
CA LYS A 287 14.49 -26.42 21.05
C LYS A 287 13.48 -27.53 20.75
N LEU A 288 13.76 -28.77 21.15
CA LEU A 288 12.85 -29.90 20.97
C LEU A 288 11.55 -29.69 21.76
N ILE A 289 11.62 -29.19 23.00
CA ILE A 289 10.45 -28.91 23.84
C ILE A 289 9.57 -27.84 23.18
N TRP A 290 10.17 -26.74 22.70
CA TRP A 290 9.42 -25.68 22.01
C TRP A 290 8.77 -26.17 20.72
N LEU A 291 9.45 -27.07 19.98
CA LEU A 291 8.87 -27.69 18.78
C LEU A 291 7.67 -28.57 19.13
N LEU A 292 7.78 -29.41 20.16
CA LEU A 292 6.70 -30.27 20.63
C LEU A 292 5.48 -29.45 21.08
N ILE A 293 5.69 -28.35 21.80
CA ILE A 293 4.61 -27.41 22.17
C ILE A 293 3.92 -26.85 20.92
N GLY A 294 4.69 -26.44 19.91
CA GLY A 294 4.12 -25.95 18.65
C GLY A 294 3.28 -26.99 17.92
N ILE A 295 3.74 -28.25 17.89
CA ILE A 295 2.99 -29.37 17.32
C ILE A 295 1.71 -29.63 18.11
N LEU A 296 1.77 -29.60 19.45
CA LEU A 296 0.59 -29.78 20.30
C LEU A 296 -0.45 -28.69 20.09
N VAL A 297 -0.04 -27.43 19.98
CA VAL A 297 -0.94 -26.30 19.67
C VAL A 297 -1.59 -26.52 18.30
N ALA A 298 -0.81 -26.88 17.27
CA ALA A 298 -1.32 -27.11 15.93
C ALA A 298 -2.32 -28.27 15.86
N LEU A 299 -2.02 -29.39 16.53
CA LEU A 299 -2.94 -30.53 16.61
C LEU A 299 -4.21 -30.19 17.38
N SER A 300 -4.08 -29.45 18.49
CA SER A 300 -5.21 -29.02 19.30
C SER A 300 -6.16 -28.09 18.53
N CYS A 301 -5.64 -27.15 17.72
CA CYS A 301 -6.48 -26.31 16.84
C CYS A 301 -7.36 -27.14 15.89
N ILE A 302 -6.82 -28.23 15.35
CA ILE A 302 -7.54 -29.12 14.43
C ILE A 302 -8.54 -30.00 15.18
N ILE A 303 -8.10 -30.63 16.29
CA ILE A 303 -8.93 -31.55 17.08
C ILE A 303 -10.12 -30.82 17.70
N ALA A 304 -9.92 -29.58 18.18
CA ALA A 304 -10.98 -28.75 18.75
C ALA A 304 -11.94 -28.17 17.70
N GLY A 305 -11.73 -28.45 16.41
CA GLY A 305 -12.56 -27.96 15.31
C GLY A 305 -12.46 -26.44 15.07
N GLN A 306 -11.48 -25.77 15.67
CA GLN A 306 -11.29 -24.32 15.55
C GLN A 306 -10.70 -23.91 14.20
N GLU A 307 -9.87 -24.78 13.62
CA GLU A 307 -9.08 -24.51 12.43
C GLU A 307 -9.02 -25.76 11.55
N THR A 308 -9.05 -25.58 10.24
CA THR A 308 -8.86 -26.69 9.30
C THR A 308 -7.38 -26.96 9.06
N MET A 309 -7.03 -28.15 8.53
CA MET A 309 -5.64 -28.44 8.14
C MET A 309 -5.06 -27.40 7.16
N PRO A 310 -5.77 -26.97 6.09
CA PRO A 310 -5.33 -25.87 5.23
C PRO A 310 -4.99 -24.58 5.99
N ASP A 311 -5.80 -24.19 6.98
CA ASP A 311 -5.58 -22.96 7.77
C ASP A 311 -4.26 -23.02 8.54
N VAL A 312 -3.99 -24.17 9.18
CA VAL A 312 -2.74 -24.42 9.91
C VAL A 312 -1.54 -24.39 8.97
N PHE A 313 -1.61 -25.09 7.83
CA PHE A 313 -0.52 -25.09 6.86
C PHE A 313 -0.26 -23.69 6.28
N ALA A 314 -1.32 -22.94 5.98
CA ALA A 314 -1.21 -21.56 5.52
C ALA A 314 -0.55 -20.67 6.59
N GLY A 315 -0.93 -20.83 7.87
CA GLY A 315 -0.29 -20.11 8.98
C GLY A 315 1.21 -20.41 9.12
N LEU A 316 1.62 -21.67 8.92
CA LEU A 316 3.04 -22.06 8.88
C LEU A 316 3.76 -21.46 7.67
N ILE A 317 3.15 -21.45 6.48
CA ILE A 317 3.71 -20.84 5.26
C ILE A 317 3.91 -19.33 5.47
N VAL A 318 2.92 -18.64 6.04
CA VAL A 318 3.04 -17.21 6.41
C VAL A 318 4.21 -17.01 7.36
N THR A 319 4.33 -17.84 8.40
CA THR A 319 5.46 -17.75 9.34
C THR A 319 6.82 -17.91 8.65
N LEU A 320 6.94 -18.90 7.76
CA LEU A 320 8.16 -19.13 6.98
C LEU A 320 8.49 -17.93 6.08
N PHE A 321 7.48 -17.39 5.38
CA PHE A 321 7.61 -16.18 4.57
C PHE A 321 8.14 -15.00 5.39
N VAL A 322 7.54 -14.74 6.55
CA VAL A 322 7.92 -13.65 7.46
C VAL A 322 9.34 -13.81 8.01
N LYS A 323 9.71 -15.03 8.43
CA LYS A 323 11.07 -15.31 8.93
C LYS A 323 12.12 -15.23 7.83
N LYS A 324 11.76 -15.51 6.57
CA LYS A 324 12.65 -15.37 5.41
C LYS A 324 12.56 -14.01 4.72
N ARG A 325 11.79 -13.04 5.24
CA ARG A 325 11.53 -11.74 4.58
C ARG A 325 12.80 -10.99 4.14
N GLN A 326 13.86 -10.96 4.95
CA GLN A 326 15.10 -10.26 4.57
C GLN A 326 15.83 -10.97 3.43
N PHE A 327 15.83 -12.30 3.43
CA PHE A 327 16.39 -13.11 2.36
C PHE A 327 15.59 -12.94 1.06
N ILE A 328 14.25 -12.99 1.16
CA ILE A 328 13.32 -12.75 0.05
C ILE A 328 13.58 -11.36 -0.54
N TRP A 329 13.64 -10.33 0.30
CA TRP A 329 13.89 -8.95 -0.14
C TRP A 329 15.24 -8.81 -0.86
N LYS A 330 16.33 -9.39 -0.31
CA LYS A 330 17.64 -9.38 -0.97
C LYS A 330 17.62 -10.12 -2.31
N LYS A 331 16.90 -11.24 -2.41
CA LYS A 331 16.72 -11.98 -3.66
C LYS A 331 15.95 -11.16 -4.69
N ILE A 332 14.86 -10.50 -4.28
CA ILE A 332 14.08 -9.59 -5.13
C ILE A 332 14.96 -8.43 -5.61
N GLN A 333 15.72 -7.79 -4.73
CA GLN A 333 16.65 -6.71 -5.09
C GLN A 333 17.69 -7.18 -6.11
N ARG A 334 18.34 -8.33 -5.87
CA ARG A 334 19.34 -8.90 -6.80
C ARG A 334 18.74 -9.22 -8.16
N ASN A 335 17.57 -9.86 -8.19
CA ASN A 335 16.87 -10.18 -9.43
C ASN A 335 16.44 -8.90 -10.17
N THR A 336 16.02 -7.88 -9.43
CA THR A 336 15.67 -6.57 -9.99
C THR A 336 16.90 -5.89 -10.60
N GLU A 337 18.06 -5.93 -9.92
CA GLU A 337 19.33 -5.41 -10.48
C GLU A 337 19.73 -6.17 -11.75
N GLN A 338 19.64 -7.50 -11.75
CA GLN A 338 19.91 -8.31 -12.94
C GLN A 338 18.94 -7.98 -14.09
N PHE A 339 17.66 -7.85 -13.78
CA PHE A 339 16.62 -7.52 -14.74
C PHE A 339 16.80 -6.12 -15.33
N ALA A 340 17.12 -5.12 -14.49
CA ALA A 340 17.41 -3.76 -14.92
C ALA A 340 18.62 -3.66 -15.86
N ASN A 341 19.55 -4.62 -15.77
CA ASN A 341 20.74 -4.71 -16.63
C ASN A 341 20.59 -5.72 -17.77
N SER A 342 19.37 -6.21 -18.05
CA SER A 342 19.08 -7.18 -19.10
C SER A 342 18.79 -6.57 -20.47
N TRP A 343 19.07 -5.28 -20.65
CA TRP A 343 18.80 -4.56 -21.89
C TRP A 343 19.44 -5.27 -23.09
N LYS A 344 18.66 -5.51 -24.15
CA LYS A 344 19.08 -6.17 -25.40
C LYS A 344 18.38 -5.54 -26.60
N GLU A 345 19.08 -5.56 -27.73
CA GLU A 345 18.55 -5.22 -29.04
C GLU A 345 18.88 -6.30 -30.06
N TRP A 346 18.06 -6.37 -31.10
CA TRP A 346 18.29 -7.19 -32.28
C TRP A 346 18.08 -6.36 -33.52
N ASP A 347 19.10 -6.27 -34.37
CA ASP A 347 19.05 -5.56 -35.65
C ASP A 347 18.69 -6.53 -36.79
N PHE A 348 17.62 -6.22 -37.51
CA PHE A 348 17.12 -6.94 -38.70
C PHE A 348 17.07 -5.96 -39.89
N GLY A 349 18.21 -5.73 -40.52
CA GLY A 349 18.32 -4.90 -41.72
C GLY A 349 18.01 -3.41 -41.46
N SER A 350 16.77 -2.99 -41.70
CA SER A 350 16.30 -1.60 -41.46
C SER A 350 15.47 -1.47 -40.18
N ILE A 351 15.17 -2.58 -39.52
CA ILE A 351 14.34 -2.67 -38.32
C ILE A 351 15.23 -3.10 -37.16
N ARG A 352 14.99 -2.55 -35.98
CA ARG A 352 15.59 -3.01 -34.73
C ARG A 352 14.51 -3.24 -33.70
N ILE A 353 14.65 -4.33 -32.96
CA ILE A 353 13.72 -4.73 -31.89
C ILE A 353 14.41 -4.56 -30.54
N LEU A 354 13.72 -3.96 -29.58
CA LEU A 354 14.19 -3.68 -28.23
C LEU A 354 13.45 -4.55 -27.23
N ASN A 355 14.18 -5.27 -26.37
CA ASN A 355 13.57 -6.24 -25.46
C ASN A 355 12.57 -5.64 -24.47
N HIS A 356 12.81 -4.42 -24.00
CA HIS A 356 11.89 -3.73 -23.10
C HIS A 356 10.53 -3.40 -23.75
N GLY A 357 10.46 -3.43 -25.08
CA GLY A 357 9.22 -3.29 -25.85
C GLY A 357 8.20 -4.40 -25.58
N PHE A 358 8.65 -5.65 -25.39
CA PHE A 358 7.78 -6.78 -25.06
C PHE A 358 7.00 -6.54 -23.76
N TYR A 359 7.65 -6.00 -22.73
CA TYR A 359 6.96 -5.65 -21.48
C TYR A 359 5.99 -4.48 -21.64
N GLY A 360 6.28 -3.54 -22.56
CA GLY A 360 5.33 -2.50 -22.94
C GLY A 360 4.09 -3.06 -23.63
N ALA A 361 4.26 -4.05 -24.51
CA ALA A 361 3.18 -4.73 -25.23
C ALA A 361 2.25 -5.52 -24.30
N LEU A 362 2.80 -6.07 -23.22
CA LEU A 362 2.00 -6.79 -22.23
C LEU A 362 1.00 -5.90 -21.50
N VAL A 363 1.21 -4.57 -21.44
CA VAL A 363 0.30 -3.65 -20.73
C VAL A 363 -1.10 -3.62 -21.36
N PRO A 364 -1.29 -3.22 -22.63
CA PRO A 364 -2.62 -3.26 -23.23
C PRO A 364 -3.12 -4.69 -23.45
N PHE A 365 -2.23 -5.67 -23.65
CA PHE A 365 -2.62 -7.08 -23.69
C PHE A 365 -3.35 -7.50 -22.41
N PHE A 366 -2.70 -7.36 -21.25
CA PHE A 366 -3.32 -7.73 -19.96
C PHE A 366 -4.51 -6.83 -19.63
N ALA A 367 -4.48 -5.55 -19.99
CA ALA A 367 -5.62 -4.66 -19.78
C ALA A 367 -6.86 -5.16 -20.53
N VAL A 368 -6.73 -5.50 -21.82
CA VAL A 368 -7.84 -6.01 -22.63
C VAL A 368 -8.31 -7.39 -22.16
N VAL A 369 -7.39 -8.30 -21.83
CA VAL A 369 -7.77 -9.63 -21.29
C VAL A 369 -8.55 -9.49 -19.99
N LEU A 370 -8.03 -8.73 -19.03
CA LEU A 370 -8.64 -8.64 -17.70
C LEU A 370 -9.96 -7.85 -17.75
N VAL A 371 -10.02 -6.75 -18.49
CA VAL A 371 -11.28 -6.01 -18.64
C VAL A 371 -12.31 -6.86 -19.39
N GLY A 372 -11.92 -7.50 -20.49
CA GLY A 372 -12.80 -8.37 -21.28
C GLY A 372 -13.36 -9.53 -20.46
N THR A 373 -12.53 -10.18 -19.64
CA THR A 373 -12.99 -11.26 -18.75
C THR A 373 -13.92 -10.78 -17.64
N MET A 374 -13.77 -9.52 -17.17
CA MET A 374 -14.60 -8.94 -16.11
C MET A 374 -15.97 -8.45 -16.56
N ILE A 375 -16.08 -7.89 -17.77
CA ILE A 375 -17.33 -7.28 -18.24
C ILE A 375 -18.00 -8.03 -19.39
N GLY A 376 -17.34 -9.03 -19.98
CA GLY A 376 -17.90 -9.90 -21.01
C GLY A 376 -17.42 -9.60 -22.43
N GLU A 377 -17.45 -10.63 -23.29
CA GLU A 377 -17.00 -10.52 -24.67
C GLU A 377 -17.93 -9.69 -25.57
N GLU A 378 -19.18 -9.50 -25.16
CA GLU A 378 -20.15 -8.63 -25.83
C GLU A 378 -19.70 -7.17 -25.91
N HIS A 379 -18.74 -6.76 -25.05
CA HIS A 379 -18.22 -5.41 -24.96
C HIS A 379 -16.86 -5.22 -25.64
N MET A 380 -16.36 -6.20 -26.41
CA MET A 380 -15.00 -6.14 -26.97
C MET A 380 -14.75 -4.98 -27.92
N PHE A 381 -15.75 -4.54 -28.70
CA PHE A 381 -15.61 -3.34 -29.53
C PHE A 381 -15.45 -2.07 -28.67
N ALA A 382 -16.23 -1.93 -27.60
CA ALA A 382 -16.11 -0.84 -26.64
C ALA A 382 -14.72 -0.85 -25.98
N ILE A 383 -14.26 -2.01 -25.50
CA ILE A 383 -12.93 -2.19 -24.89
C ILE A 383 -11.81 -1.83 -25.88
N SER A 384 -11.98 -2.17 -27.16
CA SER A 384 -11.00 -1.85 -28.20
C SER A 384 -10.91 -0.35 -28.46
N ILE A 385 -12.04 0.36 -28.47
CA ILE A 385 -12.05 1.83 -28.56
C ILE A 385 -11.34 2.45 -27.35
N VAL A 386 -11.57 1.92 -26.14
CA VAL A 386 -10.83 2.35 -24.95
C VAL A 386 -9.33 2.13 -25.13
N SER A 387 -8.91 0.91 -25.50
CA SER A 387 -7.50 0.57 -25.72
C SER A 387 -6.83 1.51 -26.74
N ILE A 388 -7.47 1.74 -27.89
CA ILE A 388 -6.98 2.65 -28.93
C ILE A 388 -6.90 4.09 -28.40
N SER A 389 -7.96 4.58 -27.76
CA SER A 389 -7.99 5.94 -27.20
C SER A 389 -6.90 6.15 -26.15
N THR A 390 -6.72 5.18 -25.24
CA THR A 390 -5.64 5.17 -24.25
C THR A 390 -4.27 5.24 -24.92
N MET A 391 -4.02 4.42 -25.94
CA MET A 391 -2.73 4.42 -26.65
C MET A 391 -2.47 5.73 -27.39
N VAL A 392 -3.47 6.26 -28.10
CA VAL A 392 -3.37 7.52 -28.85
C VAL A 392 -3.12 8.68 -27.91
N CYS A 393 -3.95 8.88 -26.89
CA CYS A 393 -3.78 9.98 -25.93
C CYS A 393 -2.48 9.83 -25.13
N SER A 394 -2.08 8.61 -24.78
CA SER A 394 -0.80 8.36 -24.13
C SER A 394 0.38 8.77 -25.02
N ALA A 395 0.33 8.47 -26.32
CA ALA A 395 1.35 8.88 -27.27
C ALA A 395 1.38 10.41 -27.44
N LEU A 396 0.22 11.04 -27.65
CA LEU A 396 0.11 12.50 -27.82
C LEU A 396 0.63 13.24 -26.58
N TRP A 397 0.27 12.79 -25.39
CA TRP A 397 0.77 13.37 -24.13
C TRP A 397 2.29 13.24 -24.01
N ALA A 398 2.83 12.06 -24.33
CA ALA A 398 4.26 11.80 -24.31
C ALA A 398 5.02 12.74 -25.26
N GLN A 399 4.42 13.09 -26.40
CA GLN A 399 5.06 13.97 -27.38
C GLN A 399 4.91 15.44 -27.05
N PHE A 400 3.71 15.90 -26.71
CA PHE A 400 3.42 17.33 -26.59
C PHE A 400 3.74 17.89 -25.21
N ILE A 401 3.68 17.07 -24.16
CA ILE A 401 3.80 17.53 -22.77
C ILE A 401 5.10 17.04 -22.14
N GLU A 402 5.42 15.76 -22.29
CA GLU A 402 6.63 15.17 -21.68
C GLU A 402 7.83 15.08 -22.62
N GLY A 403 7.62 15.36 -23.91
CA GLY A 403 8.62 15.25 -24.95
C GLY A 403 9.66 16.37 -24.83
N SER A 404 10.92 16.03 -25.00
CA SER A 404 12.00 17.02 -25.14
C SER A 404 12.95 16.61 -26.26
N GLU A 405 13.76 17.55 -26.76
CA GLU A 405 14.77 17.29 -27.80
C GLU A 405 15.75 16.17 -27.41
N LYS A 406 15.99 15.98 -26.11
CA LYS A 406 16.87 14.94 -25.56
C LYS A 406 16.13 13.64 -25.21
N LEU A 407 14.80 13.63 -25.22
CA LEU A 407 13.99 12.55 -24.68
C LEU A 407 12.62 12.45 -25.36
N LEU A 408 12.55 11.73 -26.47
CA LEU A 408 11.27 11.26 -26.99
C LEU A 408 10.80 10.05 -26.17
N ARG A 409 9.56 10.10 -25.69
CA ARG A 409 8.90 9.01 -24.96
C ARG A 409 7.79 8.49 -25.86
N PRO A 410 7.63 7.17 -26.06
CA PRO A 410 6.54 6.68 -26.91
C PRO A 410 5.17 6.85 -26.24
N PHE A 411 5.09 6.76 -24.90
CA PHE A 411 3.84 6.78 -24.14
C PHE A 411 4.00 7.50 -22.80
N GLY A 412 2.98 8.26 -22.40
CA GLY A 412 2.88 9.04 -21.17
C GLY A 412 1.68 8.59 -20.33
N PHE A 413 1.88 8.46 -19.02
CA PHE A 413 0.89 7.86 -18.12
C PHE A 413 -0.41 8.68 -18.05
N TYR A 414 -0.32 9.99 -17.83
CA TYR A 414 -1.50 10.84 -17.68
C TYR A 414 -2.30 10.99 -18.97
N GLY A 415 -1.64 10.97 -20.13
CA GLY A 415 -2.32 10.85 -21.42
C GLY A 415 -3.10 9.54 -21.53
N GLY A 416 -2.56 8.45 -21.00
CA GLY A 416 -3.27 7.17 -20.93
C GLY A 416 -4.51 7.26 -20.04
N VAL A 417 -4.43 7.90 -18.86
CA VAL A 417 -5.59 8.12 -17.97
C VAL A 417 -6.68 8.90 -18.71
N LEU A 418 -6.35 10.03 -19.33
CA LEU A 418 -7.30 10.83 -20.09
C LEU A 418 -7.90 10.06 -21.27
N GLY A 419 -7.06 9.33 -22.02
CA GLY A 419 -7.49 8.50 -23.14
C GLY A 419 -8.42 7.37 -22.72
N THR A 420 -8.19 6.75 -21.57
CA THR A 420 -9.10 5.75 -21.03
C THR A 420 -10.50 6.33 -20.80
N PHE A 421 -10.62 7.48 -20.11
CA PHE A 421 -11.92 8.09 -19.85
C PHE A 421 -12.59 8.62 -21.11
N LEU A 422 -11.82 9.20 -22.03
CA LEU A 422 -12.34 9.61 -23.33
C LEU A 422 -12.84 8.41 -24.13
N GLY A 423 -12.08 7.32 -24.15
CA GLY A 423 -12.46 6.06 -24.77
C GLY A 423 -13.72 5.47 -24.16
N CYS A 424 -13.86 5.49 -22.83
CA CYS A 424 -15.07 5.02 -22.14
C CYS A 424 -16.28 5.87 -22.54
N LEU A 425 -16.11 7.20 -22.64
CA LEU A 425 -17.18 8.11 -23.05
C LEU A 425 -17.62 7.83 -24.49
N VAL A 426 -16.66 7.76 -25.41
CA VAL A 426 -16.92 7.42 -26.82
C VAL A 426 -17.60 6.06 -26.92
N ALA A 427 -17.07 5.04 -26.24
CA ALA A 427 -17.66 3.71 -26.25
C ALA A 427 -19.09 3.68 -25.70
N SER A 428 -19.37 4.47 -24.66
CA SER A 428 -20.71 4.58 -24.09
C SER A 428 -21.71 5.19 -25.08
N ILE A 429 -21.31 6.21 -25.83
CA ILE A 429 -22.14 6.87 -26.85
C ILE A 429 -22.43 5.93 -28.04
N PHE A 430 -21.42 5.22 -28.54
CA PHE A 430 -21.56 4.44 -29.78
C PHE A 430 -22.06 3.00 -29.58
N PHE A 431 -21.81 2.38 -28.42
CA PHE A 431 -22.16 0.98 -28.17
C PHE A 431 -23.21 0.79 -27.06
N ASN A 432 -23.79 1.88 -26.54
CA ASN A 432 -24.78 1.86 -25.47
C ASN A 432 -24.34 1.07 -24.22
N VAL A 433 -23.04 1.04 -23.95
CA VAL A 433 -22.48 0.41 -22.75
C VAL A 433 -22.40 1.45 -21.64
N ASN A 434 -22.68 1.04 -20.40
CA ASN A 434 -22.59 1.94 -19.25
C ASN A 434 -21.14 2.44 -19.07
N PHE A 435 -20.94 3.75 -19.11
CA PHE A 435 -19.63 4.40 -18.92
C PHE A 435 -18.94 3.96 -17.61
N LEU A 436 -19.67 3.96 -16.49
CA LEU A 436 -19.12 3.61 -15.18
C LEU A 436 -18.67 2.15 -15.13
N LEU A 437 -19.35 1.25 -15.84
CA LEU A 437 -18.96 -0.16 -15.88
C LEU A 437 -17.58 -0.35 -16.52
N ILE A 438 -17.37 0.19 -17.73
CA ILE A 438 -16.09 0.07 -18.44
C ILE A 438 -14.99 0.83 -17.69
N ALA A 439 -15.31 2.03 -17.18
CA ALA A 439 -14.36 2.85 -16.42
C ALA A 439 -13.93 2.15 -15.12
N ALA A 440 -14.85 1.59 -14.34
CA ALA A 440 -14.55 0.86 -13.11
C ALA A 440 -13.74 -0.40 -13.37
N ALA A 441 -14.11 -1.21 -14.37
CA ALA A 441 -13.34 -2.39 -14.77
C ALA A 441 -11.91 -2.01 -15.16
N THR A 442 -11.75 -0.95 -15.96
CA THR A 442 -10.43 -0.45 -16.34
C THR A 442 -9.64 0.07 -15.14
N CYS A 443 -10.29 0.75 -14.19
CA CYS A 443 -9.64 1.25 -12.97
C CYS A 443 -9.20 0.11 -12.02
N VAL A 444 -9.96 -0.99 -11.93
CA VAL A 444 -9.61 -2.17 -11.14
C VAL A 444 -8.40 -2.90 -11.76
N VAL A 445 -8.35 -2.97 -13.08
CA VAL A 445 -7.25 -3.63 -13.84
C VAL A 445 -6.01 -2.75 -13.97
N ALA A 446 -6.17 -1.42 -13.99
CA ALA A 446 -5.10 -0.44 -14.15
C ALA A 446 -3.85 -0.72 -13.30
N PRO A 447 -3.93 -1.02 -11.99
CA PRO A 447 -2.74 -1.32 -11.21
C PRO A 447 -1.97 -2.55 -11.71
N LEU A 448 -2.66 -3.64 -12.06
CA LEU A 448 -2.00 -4.84 -12.56
C LEU A 448 -1.32 -4.58 -13.91
N ALA A 449 -1.99 -3.85 -14.81
CA ALA A 449 -1.40 -3.41 -16.07
C ALA A 449 -0.20 -2.46 -15.85
N GLN A 450 -0.29 -1.56 -14.87
CA GLN A 450 0.79 -0.65 -14.50
C GLN A 450 2.00 -1.38 -13.90
N ALA A 451 1.79 -2.41 -13.08
CA ALA A 451 2.86 -3.25 -12.54
C ALA A 451 3.68 -3.89 -13.69
N VAL A 452 3.00 -4.41 -14.71
CA VAL A 452 3.66 -4.94 -15.91
C VAL A 452 4.43 -3.83 -16.65
N GLY A 453 3.84 -2.65 -16.81
CA GLY A 453 4.50 -1.51 -17.45
C GLY A 453 5.77 -1.02 -16.72
N ARG A 454 5.87 -1.24 -15.41
CA ARG A 454 7.07 -0.92 -14.62
C ARG A 454 8.24 -1.87 -14.90
N LEU A 455 8.01 -3.07 -15.43
CA LEU A 455 9.08 -3.96 -15.89
C LEU A 455 9.87 -3.34 -17.05
N ARG A 456 9.15 -2.75 -18.02
CA ARG A 456 9.78 -1.93 -19.08
C ARG A 456 10.63 -0.82 -18.47
N CYS A 457 10.11 -0.13 -17.45
CA CYS A 457 10.80 0.99 -16.81
C CYS A 457 12.14 0.55 -16.17
N LEU A 458 12.18 -0.63 -15.55
CA LEU A 458 13.40 -1.21 -14.99
C LEU A 458 14.47 -1.44 -16.06
N ILE A 459 14.13 -2.04 -17.20
CA ILE A 459 15.13 -2.32 -18.26
C ILE A 459 15.57 -1.02 -18.94
N GLN A 460 14.62 -0.13 -19.23
CA GLN A 460 14.89 1.14 -19.91
C GLN A 460 15.65 2.14 -19.00
N GLY A 461 15.54 1.96 -17.67
CA GLY A 461 16.10 2.87 -16.67
C GLY A 461 15.32 4.18 -16.53
N CYS A 462 14.04 4.22 -16.93
CA CYS A 462 13.17 5.37 -16.66
C CYS A 462 12.44 5.19 -15.31
N CYS A 463 11.88 6.28 -14.79
CA CYS A 463 11.19 6.30 -13.50
C CYS A 463 12.07 5.85 -12.32
N HIS A 464 13.38 6.02 -12.42
CA HIS A 464 14.34 5.53 -11.43
C HIS A 464 14.30 6.34 -10.12
N GLY A 465 14.81 5.72 -9.06
CA GLY A 465 14.97 6.37 -7.76
C GLY A 465 16.15 7.35 -7.71
N ALA A 466 16.20 8.11 -6.63
CA ALA A 466 17.35 8.93 -6.26
C ALA A 466 18.51 8.06 -5.74
N PRO A 467 19.76 8.57 -5.71
CA PRO A 467 20.89 7.87 -5.12
C PRO A 467 20.64 7.50 -3.66
N CYS A 468 21.05 6.30 -3.26
CA CYS A 468 20.79 5.76 -1.93
C CYS A 468 21.96 4.95 -1.38
N LYS A 469 21.80 4.45 -0.14
CA LYS A 469 22.78 3.55 0.49
C LYS A 469 22.76 2.16 -0.19
N PRO A 470 23.87 1.39 -0.14
CA PRO A 470 23.97 0.06 -0.75
C PRO A 470 22.88 -0.93 -0.32
N THR A 471 22.41 -0.86 0.92
CA THR A 471 21.38 -1.77 1.47
C THR A 471 19.97 -1.47 0.96
N GLN A 472 19.76 -0.35 0.27
CA GLN A 472 18.44 0.16 -0.09
C GLN A 472 18.14 0.11 -1.59
N GLY A 473 19.16 -0.11 -2.42
CA GLY A 473 19.12 0.18 -3.84
C GLY A 473 19.51 -0.95 -4.77
N ILE A 474 19.39 -0.67 -6.07
CA ILE A 474 19.94 -1.45 -7.18
C ILE A 474 20.88 -0.57 -8.00
N ARG A 475 21.70 -1.16 -8.87
CA ARG A 475 22.62 -0.45 -9.76
C ARG A 475 22.32 -0.68 -11.23
N TYR A 476 22.71 0.30 -12.04
CA TYR A 476 22.63 0.25 -13.51
C TYR A 476 24.03 0.37 -14.10
N PHE A 477 24.33 -0.49 -15.07
CA PHE A 477 25.62 -0.58 -15.76
C PHE A 477 25.51 -0.44 -17.27
N HIS A 478 24.36 -0.82 -17.84
CA HIS A 478 24.15 -0.81 -19.28
C HIS A 478 24.13 0.63 -19.85
N GLU A 479 24.95 0.92 -20.86
CA GLU A 479 25.14 2.27 -21.42
C GLU A 479 23.85 2.91 -21.96
N ARG A 480 22.96 2.09 -22.52
CA ARG A 480 21.66 2.54 -23.04
C ARG A 480 20.59 2.75 -21.97
N SER A 481 20.86 2.39 -20.72
CA SER A 481 19.95 2.71 -19.61
C SER A 481 19.91 4.22 -19.43
N ARG A 482 18.71 4.79 -19.25
CA ARG A 482 18.54 6.23 -18.99
C ARG A 482 19.22 6.68 -17.70
N VAL A 483 19.38 5.80 -16.70
CA VAL A 483 20.15 6.08 -15.48
C VAL A 483 21.62 6.35 -15.79
N VAL A 484 22.18 5.63 -16.76
CA VAL A 484 23.58 5.79 -17.20
C VAL A 484 23.69 6.98 -18.16
N LYS A 485 22.90 6.98 -19.24
CA LYS A 485 22.97 7.95 -20.34
C LYS A 485 22.58 9.38 -19.94
N LEU A 486 21.57 9.55 -19.08
CA LEU A 486 21.01 10.87 -18.75
C LEU A 486 21.40 11.36 -17.37
N ALA A 487 21.37 10.48 -16.36
CA ALA A 487 21.70 10.86 -14.99
C ALA A 487 23.19 10.70 -14.64
N ALA A 488 23.98 10.03 -15.51
CA ALA A 488 25.41 9.75 -15.28
C ALA A 488 25.68 9.00 -13.96
N TRP A 489 24.79 8.06 -13.60
CA TRP A 489 24.86 7.30 -12.34
C TRP A 489 25.25 5.83 -12.51
N LYS A 490 26.12 5.54 -13.49
CA LYS A 490 26.65 4.19 -13.71
C LYS A 490 27.27 3.63 -12.42
N GLY A 491 26.85 2.43 -12.03
CA GLY A 491 27.32 1.73 -10.84
C GLY A 491 26.92 2.33 -9.48
N LYS A 492 26.23 3.47 -9.44
CA LYS A 492 25.72 4.05 -8.19
C LYS A 492 24.44 3.35 -7.76
N PHE A 493 24.26 3.17 -6.45
CA PHE A 493 23.02 2.64 -5.90
C PHE A 493 21.91 3.68 -5.98
N VAL A 494 20.78 3.29 -6.57
CA VAL A 494 19.56 4.09 -6.63
C VAL A 494 18.39 3.31 -6.05
N TYR A 495 17.42 4.01 -5.44
CA TYR A 495 16.20 3.36 -4.97
C TYR A 495 15.49 2.67 -6.14
N PRO A 496 15.04 1.40 -6.02
CA PRO A 496 14.31 0.72 -7.07
C PRO A 496 12.84 1.19 -7.08
N ALA A 497 12.60 2.48 -7.36
CA ALA A 497 11.25 3.06 -7.38
C ALA A 497 10.26 2.29 -8.28
N PRO A 498 10.65 1.77 -9.47
CA PRO A 498 9.76 0.91 -10.26
C PRO A 498 9.37 -0.38 -9.53
N LEU A 499 10.27 -1.00 -8.74
CA LEU A 499 9.95 -2.17 -7.92
C LEU A 499 8.96 -1.84 -6.81
N TYR A 500 9.12 -0.69 -6.14
CA TYR A 500 8.14 -0.25 -5.13
C TYR A 500 6.76 -0.07 -5.77
N SER A 501 6.72 0.52 -6.97
CA SER A 501 5.51 0.67 -7.76
C SER A 501 4.89 -0.69 -8.12
N ILE A 502 5.67 -1.66 -8.60
CA ILE A 502 5.20 -3.02 -8.93
C ILE A 502 4.54 -3.66 -7.71
N LEU A 503 5.22 -3.67 -6.57
CA LEU A 503 4.73 -4.32 -5.36
C LEU A 503 3.44 -3.66 -4.84
N ALA A 504 3.40 -2.32 -4.79
CA ALA A 504 2.19 -1.61 -4.38
C ALA A 504 1.00 -1.93 -5.30
N ASN A 505 1.20 -1.79 -6.62
CA ASN A 505 0.19 -2.08 -7.63
C ASN A 505 -0.33 -3.52 -7.56
N MET A 506 0.54 -4.51 -7.35
CA MET A 506 0.12 -5.90 -7.21
C MET A 506 -0.75 -6.11 -5.97
N ILE A 507 -0.41 -5.50 -4.84
CA ILE A 507 -1.14 -5.65 -3.58
C ILE A 507 -2.54 -5.05 -3.69
N TYR A 508 -2.67 -3.77 -4.04
CA TYR A 508 -4.00 -3.16 -4.09
C TYR A 508 -4.78 -3.55 -5.35
N GLY A 509 -4.11 -3.92 -6.45
CA GLY A 509 -4.77 -4.44 -7.64
C GLY A 509 -5.45 -5.79 -7.38
N ALA A 510 -4.77 -6.72 -6.70
CA ALA A 510 -5.38 -7.98 -6.30
C ALA A 510 -6.53 -7.78 -5.29
N PHE A 511 -6.38 -6.84 -4.35
CA PHE A 511 -7.48 -6.43 -3.47
C PHE A 511 -8.70 -5.93 -4.26
N LEU A 512 -8.52 -5.03 -5.23
CA LEU A 512 -9.62 -4.50 -6.04
C LEU A 512 -10.30 -5.59 -6.89
N VAL A 513 -9.53 -6.52 -7.44
CA VAL A 513 -10.06 -7.69 -8.16
C VAL A 513 -10.89 -8.57 -7.21
N LYS A 514 -10.42 -8.81 -5.98
CA LYS A 514 -11.19 -9.55 -4.98
C LYS A 514 -12.49 -8.84 -4.61
N MET A 515 -12.44 -7.52 -4.41
CA MET A 515 -13.65 -6.72 -4.14
C MET A 515 -14.63 -6.73 -5.32
N TRP A 516 -14.14 -6.76 -6.56
CA TRP A 516 -14.98 -6.96 -7.74
C TRP A 516 -15.68 -8.33 -7.73
N ILE A 517 -14.94 -9.40 -7.45
CA ILE A 517 -15.50 -10.77 -7.35
C ILE A 517 -16.60 -10.83 -6.28
N ASN A 518 -16.40 -10.13 -5.17
CA ASN A 518 -17.33 -10.10 -4.04
C ASN A 518 -18.56 -9.19 -4.26
N GLY A 519 -18.75 -8.62 -5.47
CA GLY A 519 -19.94 -7.83 -5.79
C GLY A 519 -19.96 -6.44 -5.15
N THR A 520 -18.83 -5.74 -5.08
CA THR A 520 -18.77 -4.35 -4.58
C THR A 520 -19.38 -3.37 -5.60
N PRO A 521 -20.05 -2.26 -5.18
CA PRO A 521 -20.48 -1.21 -6.10
C PRO A 521 -19.35 -0.72 -7.01
N ILE A 522 -19.60 -0.66 -8.33
CA ILE A 522 -18.56 -0.30 -9.31
C ILE A 522 -17.97 1.10 -9.12
N SER A 523 -18.76 2.07 -8.64
CA SER A 523 -18.28 3.42 -8.29
C SER A 523 -17.32 3.40 -7.10
N MET A 524 -17.59 2.58 -6.09
CA MET A 524 -16.73 2.35 -4.93
C MET A 524 -15.38 1.77 -5.38
N LEU A 525 -15.39 0.77 -6.27
CA LEU A 525 -14.15 0.18 -6.81
C LEU A 525 -13.31 1.19 -7.58
N MET A 526 -13.95 2.02 -8.39
CA MET A 526 -13.30 3.12 -9.10
C MET A 526 -12.71 4.14 -8.11
N GLY A 527 -13.46 4.51 -7.08
CA GLY A 527 -13.01 5.42 -6.03
C GLY A 527 -11.80 4.91 -5.26
N LEU A 528 -11.87 3.65 -4.80
CA LEU A 528 -10.76 2.98 -4.11
C LEU A 528 -9.51 2.88 -4.99
N SER A 529 -9.65 2.61 -6.29
CA SER A 529 -8.51 2.59 -7.22
C SER A 529 -7.77 3.93 -7.26
N PHE A 530 -8.50 5.04 -7.36
CA PHE A 530 -7.91 6.38 -7.32
C PHE A 530 -7.26 6.70 -5.98
N ILE A 531 -7.89 6.33 -4.86
CA ILE A 531 -7.35 6.53 -3.51
C ILE A 531 -6.04 5.77 -3.33
N PHE A 532 -6.02 4.46 -3.63
CA PHE A 532 -4.81 3.64 -3.48
C PHE A 532 -3.70 4.04 -4.45
N SER A 533 -4.04 4.40 -5.67
CA SER A 533 -3.10 4.97 -6.63
C SER A 533 -2.50 6.28 -6.11
N GLY A 534 -3.33 7.19 -5.59
CA GLY A 534 -2.90 8.46 -5.00
C GLY A 534 -1.96 8.25 -3.81
N LEU A 535 -2.37 7.44 -2.82
CA LEU A 535 -1.59 7.14 -1.61
C LEU A 535 -0.23 6.51 -1.94
N SER A 536 -0.23 5.45 -2.75
CA SER A 536 1.00 4.74 -3.12
C SER A 536 1.93 5.62 -3.95
N ARG A 537 1.39 6.38 -4.91
CA ARG A 537 2.17 7.27 -5.77
C ARG A 537 2.78 8.44 -5.02
N PHE A 538 2.07 8.98 -4.01
CA PHE A 538 2.58 10.07 -3.17
C PHE A 538 3.88 9.65 -2.46
N VAL A 539 3.91 8.42 -1.94
CA VAL A 539 5.09 7.83 -1.29
C VAL A 539 6.16 7.47 -2.32
N GLU A 540 5.82 6.81 -3.42
CA GLU A 540 6.80 6.42 -4.45
C GLU A 540 7.57 7.64 -4.98
N GLU A 541 6.86 8.74 -5.24
CA GLU A 541 7.43 9.96 -5.81
C GLU A 541 8.49 10.60 -4.90
N SER A 542 8.44 10.39 -3.58
CA SER A 542 9.45 10.91 -2.65
C SER A 542 10.83 10.25 -2.83
N TYR A 543 10.85 9.02 -3.34
CA TYR A 543 12.08 8.25 -3.60
C TYR A 543 12.62 8.43 -5.02
N ARG A 544 11.87 9.09 -5.93
CA ARG A 544 12.28 9.26 -7.34
C ARG A 544 13.42 10.24 -7.51
N GLY A 545 14.30 9.97 -8.48
CA GLY A 545 15.51 10.74 -8.76
C GLY A 545 15.50 11.50 -10.08
N GLU A 546 14.37 11.53 -10.79
CA GLU A 546 14.26 12.21 -12.09
C GLU A 546 14.25 13.74 -11.89
N PRO A 547 15.21 14.48 -12.47
CA PRO A 547 15.37 15.92 -12.24
C PRO A 547 14.30 16.78 -12.94
N GLN A 548 13.45 16.18 -13.78
CA GLN A 548 12.51 16.88 -14.65
C GLN A 548 11.19 17.26 -13.95
N THR A 549 10.91 16.72 -12.76
CA THR A 549 9.62 16.96 -12.08
C THR A 549 9.61 18.33 -11.40
N PRO A 550 8.70 19.25 -11.78
CA PRO A 550 8.57 20.54 -11.09
C PRO A 550 8.21 20.38 -9.62
N ILE A 551 8.74 21.27 -8.77
CA ILE A 551 8.40 21.35 -7.35
C ILE A 551 7.55 22.60 -7.13
N LEU A 552 6.32 22.41 -6.65
CA LEU A 552 5.35 23.45 -6.34
C LEU A 552 5.01 23.38 -4.85
N TRP A 553 5.19 24.48 -4.12
CA TRP A 553 4.97 24.55 -2.66
C TRP A 553 5.60 23.38 -1.87
N LYS A 554 6.87 23.08 -2.17
CA LYS A 554 7.69 22.01 -1.57
C LYS A 554 7.30 20.57 -1.92
N LEU A 555 6.15 20.34 -2.57
CA LEU A 555 5.77 19.04 -3.10
C LEU A 555 6.10 18.95 -4.60
N ARG A 556 6.39 17.74 -5.07
CA ARG A 556 6.56 17.49 -6.50
C ARG A 556 5.20 17.52 -7.20
N LEU A 557 5.15 17.91 -8.47
CA LEU A 557 3.91 17.97 -9.26
C LEU A 557 3.09 16.66 -9.16
N TYR A 558 3.74 15.51 -9.25
CA TYR A 558 3.05 14.22 -9.16
C TYR A 558 2.52 13.90 -7.76
N GLN A 559 3.09 14.47 -6.69
CA GLN A 559 2.50 14.38 -5.35
C GLN A 559 1.21 15.21 -5.25
N TRP A 560 1.13 16.36 -5.92
CA TRP A 560 -0.13 17.11 -6.01
C TRP A 560 -1.19 16.35 -6.79
N ILE A 561 -0.81 15.74 -7.92
CA ILE A 561 -1.75 14.91 -8.68
C ILE A 561 -2.23 13.71 -7.86
N SER A 562 -1.37 13.10 -7.06
CA SER A 562 -1.76 12.07 -6.08
C SER A 562 -2.82 12.56 -5.08
N VAL A 563 -2.68 13.78 -4.57
CA VAL A 563 -3.67 14.39 -3.66
C VAL A 563 -5.01 14.57 -4.39
N ILE A 564 -4.98 15.07 -5.62
CA ILE A 564 -6.19 15.22 -6.46
C ILE A 564 -6.87 13.85 -6.67
N PHE A 565 -6.10 12.81 -6.96
CA PHE A 565 -6.64 11.45 -7.14
C PHE A 565 -7.34 10.95 -5.86
N ILE A 566 -6.81 11.24 -4.68
CA ILE A 566 -7.49 10.86 -3.42
C ILE A 566 -8.86 11.55 -3.31
N PHE A 567 -8.95 12.85 -3.62
CA PHE A 567 -10.23 13.56 -3.58
C PHE A 567 -11.22 13.10 -4.66
N ILE A 568 -10.74 12.86 -5.89
CA ILE A 568 -11.56 12.26 -6.96
C ILE A 568 -12.08 10.90 -6.51
N GLY A 569 -11.22 10.07 -5.91
CA GLY A 569 -11.61 8.77 -5.44
C GLY A 569 -12.64 8.84 -4.31
N ALA A 570 -12.46 9.73 -3.33
CA ALA A 570 -13.42 9.98 -2.27
C ALA A 570 -14.80 10.36 -2.84
N PHE A 571 -14.84 11.24 -3.85
CA PHE A 571 -16.08 11.57 -4.55
C PHE A 571 -16.73 10.34 -5.22
N PHE A 572 -15.97 9.50 -5.93
CA PHE A 572 -16.54 8.30 -6.55
C PHE A 572 -17.10 7.30 -5.53
N THR A 573 -16.52 7.22 -4.32
CA THR A 573 -17.06 6.37 -3.24
C THR A 573 -18.40 6.85 -2.66
N THR A 574 -18.90 8.04 -3.03
CA THR A 574 -20.22 8.54 -2.60
C THR A 574 -21.31 8.34 -3.65
N ILE A 575 -20.96 7.85 -4.84
CA ILE A 575 -21.91 7.69 -5.95
C ILE A 575 -22.56 6.32 -5.86
N SER A 576 -23.90 6.24 -5.82
CA SER A 576 -24.60 4.96 -5.91
C SER A 576 -24.42 4.32 -7.29
N SER A 577 -24.13 3.02 -7.33
CA SER A 577 -23.99 2.28 -8.58
C SER A 577 -24.41 0.82 -8.43
N PRO A 578 -24.66 0.10 -9.53
CA PRO A 578 -24.83 -1.35 -9.50
C PRO A 578 -23.62 -2.06 -8.88
N LEU A 579 -23.86 -3.26 -8.36
CA LEU A 579 -22.80 -4.17 -7.92
C LEU A 579 -22.02 -4.72 -9.12
N SER A 580 -20.74 -5.01 -8.93
CA SER A 580 -19.95 -5.73 -9.92
C SER A 580 -20.50 -7.15 -10.13
N LYS A 581 -20.42 -7.62 -11.38
CA LYS A 581 -20.82 -9.01 -11.71
C LYS A 581 -19.72 -9.97 -11.27
N SER A 582 -20.12 -11.03 -10.56
CA SER A 582 -19.23 -12.14 -10.21
C SER A 582 -19.03 -13.05 -11.43
N GLY A 583 -17.79 -13.16 -11.91
CA GLY A 583 -17.45 -14.05 -13.02
C GLY A 583 -16.28 -13.51 -13.83
N PHE A 584 -15.38 -14.41 -14.22
CA PHE A 584 -14.28 -14.11 -15.15
C PHE A 584 -14.37 -15.12 -16.29
N GLU A 585 -14.80 -14.68 -17.47
CA GLU A 585 -14.99 -15.57 -18.62
C GLU A 585 -13.97 -15.24 -19.71
N LEU A 586 -13.09 -16.19 -20.01
CA LEU A 586 -12.10 -16.03 -21.07
C LEU A 586 -12.60 -16.66 -22.36
N SER A 587 -12.71 -15.85 -23.40
CA SER A 587 -13.04 -16.30 -24.75
C SER A 587 -11.89 -16.09 -25.73
N LEU A 588 -11.92 -16.81 -26.85
CA LEU A 588 -10.94 -16.64 -27.92
C LEU A 588 -10.98 -15.22 -28.50
N THR A 589 -12.18 -14.63 -28.60
CA THR A 589 -12.38 -13.25 -29.04
C THR A 589 -11.57 -12.27 -28.20
N ILE A 590 -11.68 -12.37 -26.87
CA ILE A 590 -10.92 -11.54 -25.92
C ILE A 590 -9.42 -11.65 -26.18
N VAL A 591 -8.91 -12.87 -26.35
CA VAL A 591 -7.48 -13.14 -26.59
C VAL A 591 -7.01 -12.52 -27.91
N VAL A 592 -7.80 -12.61 -28.98
CA VAL A 592 -7.43 -12.05 -30.29
C VAL A 592 -7.30 -10.53 -30.23
N PHE A 593 -8.28 -9.84 -29.65
CA PHE A 593 -8.22 -8.38 -29.48
C PHE A 593 -7.09 -7.92 -28.56
N ALA A 594 -6.80 -8.70 -27.51
CA ALA A 594 -5.68 -8.44 -26.64
C ALA A 594 -4.33 -8.60 -27.36
N LEU A 595 -4.17 -9.67 -28.14
CA LEU A 595 -2.99 -9.90 -28.97
C LEU A 595 -2.79 -8.76 -29.96
N PHE A 596 -3.86 -8.34 -30.64
CA PHE A 596 -3.81 -7.20 -31.54
C PHE A 596 -3.34 -5.93 -30.82
N SER A 597 -3.96 -5.58 -29.68
CA SER A 597 -3.58 -4.40 -28.89
C SER A 597 -2.12 -4.46 -28.42
N GLY A 598 -1.67 -5.65 -27.99
CA GLY A 598 -0.28 -5.89 -27.60
C GLY A 598 0.70 -5.72 -28.76
N LEU A 599 0.41 -6.27 -29.93
CA LEU A 599 1.26 -6.16 -31.12
C LEU A 599 1.38 -4.71 -31.61
N VAL A 600 0.29 -3.95 -31.60
CA VAL A 600 0.32 -2.51 -31.93
C VAL A 600 1.22 -1.76 -30.94
N ALA A 601 1.11 -2.04 -29.64
CA ALA A 601 1.98 -1.42 -28.63
C ALA A 601 3.43 -1.86 -28.72
N LEU A 602 3.71 -3.11 -29.11
CA LEU A 602 5.06 -3.60 -29.38
C LEU A 602 5.69 -2.82 -30.53
N PHE A 603 4.95 -2.64 -31.61
CA PHE A 603 5.41 -1.90 -32.78
C PHE A 603 5.81 -0.46 -32.43
N PHE A 604 4.94 0.29 -31.75
CA PHE A 604 5.24 1.68 -31.37
C PHE A 604 6.24 1.83 -30.22
N GLY A 605 6.30 0.85 -29.31
CA GLY A 605 7.04 0.95 -28.06
C GLY A 605 8.37 0.20 -28.04
N GLY A 606 8.60 -0.70 -28.99
CA GLY A 606 9.67 -1.69 -29.00
C GLY A 606 10.36 -1.91 -30.34
N VAL A 607 9.89 -1.28 -31.41
CA VAL A 607 10.51 -1.37 -32.74
C VAL A 607 10.99 0.01 -33.17
N ASP A 608 12.23 0.11 -33.62
CA ASP A 608 12.77 1.33 -34.21
C ASP A 608 13.52 1.06 -35.54
N PHE A 609 13.79 2.13 -36.28
CA PHE A 609 14.36 2.15 -37.63
C PHE A 609 15.65 2.98 -37.63
N PRO A 610 16.79 2.39 -37.22
CA PRO A 610 18.03 3.13 -36.94
C PRO A 610 18.57 3.90 -38.15
N LYS A 611 18.33 3.40 -39.36
CA LYS A 611 18.76 4.00 -40.63
C LYS A 611 17.92 5.20 -41.08
N SER A 612 16.77 5.43 -40.44
CA SER A 612 15.88 6.55 -40.76
C SER A 612 16.16 7.74 -39.87
N ASN A 613 16.14 8.95 -40.44
CA ASN A 613 16.20 10.22 -39.71
C ASN A 613 14.81 10.84 -39.51
N LYS A 614 13.74 10.12 -39.88
CA LYS A 614 12.37 10.61 -39.64
C LYS A 614 12.12 10.71 -38.13
N ARG A 615 11.32 11.68 -37.72
CA ARG A 615 10.89 11.79 -36.32
C ARG A 615 10.24 10.47 -35.89
N PHE A 616 10.60 9.97 -34.71
CA PHE A 616 10.14 8.70 -34.12
C PHE A 616 10.70 7.41 -34.73
N SER A 617 11.63 7.50 -35.69
CA SER A 617 12.34 6.32 -36.18
C SER A 617 13.35 5.74 -35.20
N ARG A 618 13.69 6.44 -34.11
CA ARG A 618 14.68 5.99 -33.12
C ARG A 618 14.10 6.09 -31.73
N LEU A 619 14.13 4.98 -30.98
CA LEU A 619 13.64 4.91 -29.61
C LEU A 619 14.78 4.99 -28.56
N VAL A 620 16.04 5.02 -29.02
CA VAL A 620 17.26 4.96 -28.19
C VAL A 620 18.25 6.07 -28.50
#